data_AF-A0A532DBW2-F1
#
_entry.id   AF-A0A532DBW2-F1
#
_cell.length_a   1.000
_cell.length_b   1.000
_cell.length_c   1.000
_cell.angle_alpha   90.00
_cell.angle_beta   90.00
_cell.angle_gamma   90.00
#
_symmetry.space_group_name_H-M   'P 1'
#
loop_
_entity.id
_entity.type
_entity.pdbx_description
1 polymer ?
#
loop_
_entity_poly.entity_id
_entity_poly.type
_entity_poly.pdbx_seq_one_letter_code
_entity_poly.pdbx_strand_id
1 'polypeptide(L)' 'MSFNLPLKYMSLREKLAAMESLLEDIARTPEALESPAWHKDLLDERRQRLVDGQSQFVDWETAKAVIRSKLS' A
#
# COMPACT_ATOMS: atom_id res chain seq x y z
N MET A 1 -2.69 19.83 20.37
CA MET A 1 -1.54 20.58 19.80
C MET A 1 -1.54 20.36 18.29
N SER A 2 -1.32 21.40 17.50
CA SER A 2 -1.19 21.27 16.03
C SER A 2 0.26 20.99 15.66
N PHE A 3 0.52 19.84 15.05
CA PHE A 3 1.81 19.54 14.44
C PHE A 3 1.85 20.15 13.03
N ASN A 4 2.73 21.13 12.80
CA ASN A 4 2.86 21.81 11.52
C ASN A 4 4.26 21.59 10.95
N LEU A 5 4.33 20.86 9.82
CA LEU A 5 5.54 20.79 9.02
C LEU A 5 5.63 22.03 8.11
N PRO A 6 6.82 22.63 7.90
CA PRO A 6 7.03 23.74 6.99
C PRO A 6 7.01 23.28 5.51
N LEU A 7 5.94 22.59 5.09
CA LEU A 7 5.82 21.91 3.79
C LEU A 7 6.09 22.82 2.58
N LYS A 8 5.83 24.13 2.72
CA LYS A 8 6.11 25.11 1.67
C LYS A 8 7.61 25.25 1.36
N TYR A 9 8.46 25.04 2.36
CA TYR A 9 9.91 25.23 2.27
C TYR A 9 10.68 23.92 2.05
N MET A 10 9.98 22.78 2.10
CA MET A 10 10.58 21.48 1.82
C MET A 10 10.63 21.21 0.32
N SER A 11 11.79 20.73 -0.14
CA SER A 11 11.95 20.09 -1.43
C SER A 11 11.08 18.82 -1.53
N LEU A 12 10.87 18.33 -2.76
CA LEU A 12 10.16 17.06 -2.97
C LEU A 12 10.84 15.89 -2.25
N ARG A 13 12.18 15.86 -2.26
CA ARG A 13 12.96 14.82 -1.57
C ARG A 13 12.70 14.82 -0.07
N GLU A 14 12.70 15.98 0.56
CA GLU A 14 12.44 16.10 2.00
C GLU A 14 11.01 15.70 2.34
N LYS A 15 10.03 16.03 1.49
CA LYS A 15 8.63 15.61 1.68
C LYS A 15 8.49 14.10 1.62
N LEU A 16 9.13 13.47 0.63
CA LEU A 16 9.10 12.01 0.48
C LEU A 16 9.77 11.33 1.68
N ALA A 17 10.95 11.79 2.09
CA ALA A 17 11.65 11.25 3.27
C ALA A 17 10.81 11.41 4.54
N ALA A 18 10.16 12.56 4.75
CA ALA A 18 9.28 12.76 5.89
C ALA A 18 8.07 11.80 5.86
N MET A 19 7.47 11.61 4.68
CA MET A 19 6.38 10.66 4.50
C MET A 19 6.83 9.22 4.80
N GLU A 20 8.01 8.80 4.35
CA GLU A 20 8.58 7.48 4.63
C GLU A 20 8.84 7.28 6.12
N SER A 21 9.46 8.25 6.81
CA SER A 21 9.70 8.17 8.25
C SER A 21 8.41 8.10 9.06
N LEU A 22 7.38 8.87 8.67
CA LEU A 22 6.07 8.81 9.30
C LEU A 22 5.40 7.45 9.08
N LEU A 23 5.45 6.94 7.85
CA LEU A 23 4.89 5.63 7.52
C LEU A 23 5.61 4.49 8.26
N GLU A 24 6.94 4.55 8.38
CA GLU A 24 7.72 3.56 9.12
C GLU A 24 7.32 3.54 10.59
N ASP A 25 7.17 4.71 11.21
CA ASP A 25 6.78 4.80 12.63
C ASP A 25 5.36 4.29 12.88
N ILE A 26 4.40 4.68 12.04
CA ILE A 26 3.01 4.19 12.09
C ILE A 26 2.98 2.67 11.95
N ALA A 27 3.77 2.11 11.03
CA ALA A 27 3.80 0.67 10.77
C ALA A 27 4.32 -0.16 11.96
N ARG A 28 4.98 0.45 12.95
CA ARG A 28 5.46 -0.25 14.16
C ARG A 28 4.36 -0.54 15.17
N THR A 29 3.20 0.13 15.05
CA THR A 29 2.05 -0.04 15.96
C THR A 29 0.77 -0.32 15.16
N PRO A 30 0.71 -1.44 14.42
CA PRO A 30 -0.42 -1.74 13.54
C PRO A 30 -1.76 -1.85 14.30
N GLU A 31 -1.73 -2.23 15.58
CA GLU A 31 -2.89 -2.26 16.46
C GLU A 31 -3.41 -0.89 16.88
N ALA A 32 -2.60 0.17 16.77
CA ALA A 32 -3.02 1.52 17.11
C ALA A 32 -3.99 2.11 16.08
N LEU A 33 -4.10 1.49 14.90
CA LEU A 33 -5.02 1.90 13.85
C LEU A 33 -5.86 0.69 13.39
N GLU A 34 -7.13 0.69 13.76
CA GLU A 34 -8.06 -0.30 13.23
C GLU A 34 -8.18 -0.16 11.70
N SER A 35 -7.96 -1.28 11.00
CA SER A 35 -8.21 -1.33 9.56
C SER A 35 -9.70 -1.08 9.29
N PRO A 36 -10.05 -0.24 8.32
CA PRO A 36 -11.43 -0.06 7.89
C PRO A 36 -12.09 -1.41 7.54
N ALA A 37 -13.37 -1.58 7.87
CA ALA A 37 -14.10 -2.82 7.64
C ALA A 37 -14.01 -3.33 6.18
N TRP A 38 -14.03 -2.40 5.21
CA TRP A 38 -13.96 -2.74 3.79
C TRP A 38 -12.63 -3.42 3.38
N HIS A 39 -11.54 -3.25 4.14
CA HIS A 39 -10.29 -3.99 3.89
C HIS A 39 -10.53 -5.49 3.99
N LYS A 40 -11.26 -5.92 5.02
CA LYS A 40 -11.59 -7.33 5.24
C LYS A 40 -12.48 -7.84 4.12
N ASP A 41 -13.55 -7.11 3.81
CA ASP A 41 -14.52 -7.51 2.79
C ASP A 41 -13.85 -7.73 1.43
N LEU A 42 -12.94 -6.82 1.06
CA LEU A 42 -12.18 -6.93 -0.18
C LEU A 42 -11.18 -8.11 -0.18
N LEU A 43 -10.55 -8.41 0.95
CA LEU A 43 -9.66 -9.57 1.08
C LEU A 43 -10.46 -10.89 1.00
N ASP A 44 -11.64 -10.94 1.62
CA ASP A 44 -12.51 -12.11 1.58
C ASP A 44 -13.04 -12.37 0.18
N GLU A 45 -13.47 -11.32 -0.54
CA GLU A 45 -13.86 -11.42 -1.95
C GLU A 45 -12.72 -11.98 -2.83
N ARG A 46 -11.48 -11.51 -2.62
CA ARG A 46 -10.31 -12.02 -3.35
C ARG A 46 -9.98 -13.46 -3.02
N ARG A 47 -10.12 -13.87 -1.74
CA ARG A 47 -9.95 -15.27 -1.34
C ARG A 47 -11.00 -16.16 -1.99
N GLN A 48 -12.26 -15.71 -2.03
CA GLN A 48 -13.32 -16.46 -2.69
C GLN A 48 -13.02 -16.67 -4.18
N ARG A 49 -12.55 -15.63 -4.88
CA ARG A 49 -12.13 -15.77 -6.28
C ARG A 49 -10.99 -16.77 -6.51
N LEU A 50 -10.08 -16.94 -5.54
CA LEU A 50 -9.06 -17.98 -5.61
C LEU A 50 -9.68 -19.38 -5.47
N VAL A 51 -10.61 -19.55 -4.52
CA VAL A 51 -11.33 -20.83 -4.30
C VAL A 51 -12.18 -21.20 -5.52
N ASP A 52 -12.84 -20.21 -6.13
CA ASP A 52 -13.69 -20.39 -7.30
C ASP A 52 -12.88 -20.59 -8.60
N GLY A 53 -11.55 -20.55 -8.54
CA GLY A 53 -10.67 -20.68 -9.71
C GLY A 53 -10.68 -19.47 -10.65
N GLN A 54 -11.30 -18.36 -10.24
CA GLN A 54 -11.38 -17.10 -11.00
C GLN A 54 -10.12 -16.24 -10.84
N SER A 55 -9.22 -16.61 -9.94
CA SER A 55 -7.94 -15.96 -9.71
C SER A 55 -6.89 -17.00 -9.35
N GLN A 56 -5.63 -16.68 -9.63
CA GLN A 56 -4.50 -17.52 -9.30
C GLN A 56 -3.34 -16.68 -8.80
N PHE A 57 -2.50 -17.28 -7.97
CA PHE A 57 -1.22 -16.70 -7.64
C PHE A 57 -0.33 -16.75 -8.87
N VAL A 58 0.42 -15.68 -9.08
CA VAL A 58 1.41 -15.59 -10.15
C VAL A 58 2.76 -15.28 -9.52
N ASP A 59 3.81 -15.80 -10.14
CA ASP A 59 5.16 -15.39 -9.79
C ASP A 59 5.35 -13.88 -10.02
N TRP A 60 6.12 -13.24 -9.13
CA TRP A 60 6.28 -11.79 -9.13
C TRP A 60 7.07 -11.27 -10.33
N GLU A 61 8.10 -11.99 -10.77
CA GLU A 61 8.85 -11.62 -11.97
C GLU A 61 7.97 -11.73 -13.22
N THR A 62 7.15 -12.77 -13.27
CA THR A 62 6.14 -12.97 -14.33
C THR A 62 5.13 -11.82 -14.35
N ALA A 63 4.57 -11.43 -13.20
CA ALA A 63 3.65 -10.30 -13.11
C ALA A 63 4.27 -8.99 -13.62
N LYS A 64 5.51 -8.69 -13.20
CA LYS A 64 6.22 -7.49 -13.65
C LYS A 64 6.45 -7.49 -15.16
N ALA A 65 6.80 -8.63 -15.75
CA ALA A 65 6.98 -8.75 -17.20
C ALA A 65 5.68 -8.44 -17.96
N VAL A 66 4.55 -8.99 -17.51
CA VAL A 66 3.22 -8.74 -18.10
C VAL A 66 2.80 -7.28 -17.97
N ILE A 67 3.06 -6.62 -16.83
CA ILE A 67 2.73 -5.21 -16.64
C ILE A 67 3.56 -4.34 -17.60
N ARG A 68 4.86 -4.62 -17.71
CA ARG A 68 5.76 -3.87 -18.61
C ARG A 68 5.37 -4.02 -20.06
N SER A 69 4.97 -5.21 -20.50
CA SER A 69 4.54 -5.43 -21.90
C SER A 69 3.24 -4.72 -22.26
N LYS A 70 2.36 -4.46 -21.28
CA LYS A 70 1.11 -3.72 -21.49
C LYS A 70 1.26 -2.19 -21.47
N LEU A 71 2.38 -1.70 -20.96
CA LEU A 71 2.68 -0.26 -20.87
C LEU A 71 3.60 0.24 -21.99
N SER A 72 4.13 -0.68 -22.81
CA SER A 72 4.93 -0.36 -24.00
C SER A 72 4.08 -0.27 -25.25
#